data_AF-A0A8S9ZZE8-F1
#
_entry.id   AF-A0A8S9ZZE8-F1
#
_cell.length_a   1.000
_cell.length_b   1.000
_cell.length_c   1.000
_cell.angle_alpha   90.00
_cell.angle_beta   90.00
_cell.angle_gamma   90.00
#
_symmetry.space_group_name_H-M   'P 1'
#
loop_
_entity.id
_entity.type
_entity.pdbx_description
1 polymer ?
#
loop_
_entity_poly.entity_id
_entity_poly.type
_entity_poly.pdbx_seq_one_letter_code
_entity_poly.pdbx_strand_id
1 'polypeptide(L)' 'MRASFLVLNHERLPKEEWTKYEEDSLYLASILEEIEKEKLERVRTTGIKPGYQMKLQL' A
#
# COMPACT_ATOMS: atom_id res chain seq x y z
N MET A 1 -6.87 11.49 11.77
CA MET A 1 -6.77 12.21 13.06
C MET A 1 -7.67 11.66 14.16
N ARG A 2 -8.80 11.00 13.87
CA ARG A 2 -9.75 10.49 14.89
C ARG A 2 -9.11 9.61 15.96
N ALA A 3 -8.36 8.58 15.57
CA ALA A 3 -7.70 7.68 16.51
C ALA A 3 -6.73 8.42 17.44
N SER A 4 -5.89 9.30 16.89
CA SER A 4 -4.94 10.10 17.66
C SER A 4 -5.61 11.01 18.70
N PHE A 5 -6.71 11.67 18.33
CA PHE A 5 -7.47 12.55 19.24
C PHE A 5 -8.05 11.79 20.43
N LEU A 6 -8.68 10.63 20.20
CA LEU A 6 -9.26 9.80 21.27
C LEU A 6 -8.19 9.32 22.26
N VAL A 7 -7.03 8.90 21.75
CA VAL A 7 -5.90 8.49 22.59
C VAL A 7 -5.43 9.63 23.48
N LEU A 8 -5.28 10.83 22.92
CA LEU A 8 -4.84 12.01 23.67
C LEU A 8 -5.81 12.41 24.79
N ASN A 9 -7.11 12.19 24.60
CA ASN A 9 -8.14 12.48 25.59
C ASN A 9 -8.43 11.30 26.53
N HIS A 10 -7.71 10.18 26.41
CA HIS A 10 -7.98 8.95 27.15
C HIS A 10 -9.39 8.38 26.95
N GLU A 11 -10.00 8.65 25.80
CA GLU A 11 -11.33 8.18 25.42
C GLU A 11 -11.24 6.97 24.49
N ARG A 12 -12.31 6.17 24.48
CA ARG A 12 -12.49 5.06 23.53
C ARG A 12 -13.62 5.38 22.58
N LEU A 13 -13.56 4.76 21.42
CA LEU A 13 -14.63 4.86 20.44
C LEU A 13 -15.90 4.13 20.94
N PRO A 14 -17.11 4.68 20.69
CA PRO A 14 -18.37 3.96 20.86
C PRO A 14 -18.36 2.61 20.12
N LYS A 15 -19.01 1.59 20.69
CA LYS A 15 -18.93 0.21 20.20
C LYS A 15 -19.53 0.05 18.79
N GLU A 16 -20.53 0.85 18.48
CA GLU A 16 -21.25 0.88 17.20
C GLU A 16 -20.34 1.34 16.05
N GLU A 17 -19.26 2.05 16.37
CA GLU A 17 -18.31 2.62 15.41
C GLU A 17 -17.01 1.82 15.30
N TRP A 18 -16.90 0.71 16.03
CA TRP A 18 -15.73 -0.16 15.92
C TRP A 18 -15.70 -0.81 14.55
N THR A 19 -14.50 -0.87 13.97
CA THR A 19 -14.28 -1.59 12.72
C THR A 19 -14.72 -3.03 12.89
N LYS A 20 -15.66 -3.46 12.04
CA LYS A 20 -16.12 -4.85 12.03
C LYS A 20 -15.13 -5.73 11.29
N TYR A 21 -15.22 -7.04 11.53
CA TYR A 21 -14.34 -8.00 10.87
C TYR A 21 -14.50 -7.98 9.34
N GLU A 22 -15.72 -7.74 8.86
CA GLU A 22 -16.03 -7.68 7.43
C GLU A 22 -15.50 -6.40 6.76
N GLU A 23 -15.23 -5.36 7.55
CA GLU A 23 -14.75 -4.05 7.09
C GLU A 23 -13.22 -3.95 7.13
N ASP A 24 -12.56 -4.79 7.93
CA ASP A 24 -11.09 -4.85 8.05
C ASP A 24 -10.47 -5.57 6.84
N SER A 25 -10.20 -4.78 5.80
CA SER A 25 -9.61 -5.25 4.55
C SER A 25 -8.22 -4.66 4.32
N LEU A 26 -7.34 -5.45 3.69
CA LEU A 26 -5.98 -5.02 3.30
C LEU A 26 -6.00 -4.14 2.04
N TYR A 27 -6.75 -3.03 2.08
CA TYR A 27 -6.99 -2.15 0.92
C TYR A 27 -5.71 -1.58 0.28
N LEU A 28 -4.61 -1.52 1.05
CA LEU A 28 -3.33 -0.98 0.58
C LEU A 28 -2.41 -2.05 -0.04
N ALA A 29 -2.71 -3.34 0.11
CA ALA A 29 -1.79 -4.42 -0.29
C ALA A 29 -1.44 -4.38 -1.79
N SER A 30 -2.42 -4.21 -2.66
CA SER A 30 -2.19 -4.15 -4.11
C SER A 30 -1.29 -2.99 -4.54
N ILE A 31 -1.41 -1.84 -3.85
CA ILE A 31 -0.59 -0.65 -4.12
C ILE A 31 0.84 -0.88 -3.64
N LEU A 32 1.03 -1.54 -2.49
CA LEU A 32 2.35 -1.88 -1.99
C LEU A 32 3.07 -2.85 -2.91
N GLU A 33 2.38 -3.87 -3.42
CA GLU A 33 2.93 -4.83 -4.39
C GLU A 33 3.43 -4.12 -5.66
N GLU A 34 2.68 -3.16 -6.19
CA GLU A 34 3.08 -2.37 -7.35
C GLU A 34 4.35 -1.54 -7.06
N ILE A 35 4.39 -0.85 -5.92
CA ILE A 35 5.54 -0.04 -5.49
C ILE A 35 6.79 -0.92 -5.30
N GLU A 36 6.65 -2.08 -4.68
CA GLU A 36 7.74 -3.02 -4.46
C GLU A 36 8.31 -3.54 -5.78
N LYS A 37 7.42 -3.87 -6.73
CA LYS A 37 7.81 -4.27 -8.08
C LYS A 37 8.58 -3.15 -8.78
N GLU A 38 8.10 -1.91 -8.70
CA GLU A 38 8.77 -0.76 -9.29
C GLU A 38 10.17 -0.52 -8.67
N LYS A 39 10.27 -0.61 -7.34
CA LYS A 39 11.56 -0.51 -6.62
C LYS A 39 12.53 -1.59 -7.07
N LEU A 40 12.05 -2.83 -7.21
CA LEU A 40 12.87 -3.94 -7.67
C LEU A 40 13.35 -3.73 -9.12
N GLU A 41 12.49 -3.23 -10.01
CA GLU A 41 12.88 -2.85 -11.37
C GLU A 41 13.95 -1.76 -11.39
N ARG A 42 13.82 -0.73 -10.53
CA ARG A 42 14.80 0.37 -10.42
C ARG A 42 16.15 -0.08 -9.87
N VAL A 43 16.19 -1.11 -9.02
CA VAL A 43 17.44 -1.71 -8.51
C VAL A 43 18.10 -2.60 -9.56
N ARG A 44 17.29 -3.36 -10.33
CA ARG A 44 17.78 -4.26 -11.39
C ARG A 44 18.28 -3.51 -12.62
N THR A 45 17.74 -2.31 -12.85
CA THR A 45 18.23 -1.37 -13.86
C THR A 45 19.20 -0.39 -13.17
N THR A 46 20.15 0.22 -13.87
CA THR A 46 21.11 1.19 -13.28
C THR A 46 20.43 2.53 -12.89
N GLY A 47 19.16 2.51 -12.45
CA GLY A 47 18.27 3.66 -12.33
C GLY A 47 17.72 4.21 -13.66
N ILE A 48 18.21 3.69 -14.80
CA ILE A 48 17.75 4.04 -16.14
C ILE A 48 16.90 2.88 -16.65
N LYS A 49 15.57 3.04 -16.72
CA LYS A 49 14.71 2.06 -17.42
C LYS A 49 15.12 2.04 -18.90
N PRO A 50 15.58 0.90 -19.46
CA PRO A 50 15.79 0.79 -20.89
C PRO A 50 14.49 1.10 -21.62
N GLY A 51 14.56 1.85 -22.72
CA GLY A 51 13.40 2.08 -23.58
C GLY A 51 12.77 0.76 -24.07
N TYR A 52 11.53 0.83 -24.54
CA TYR A 52 10.75 -0.32 -25.03
C TYR A 52 11.59 -1.22 -25.96
N GLN A 53 11.77 -2.49 -25.58
CA GLN A 53 12.40 -3.51 -26.41
C GLN A 53 11.31 -4.42 -27.00
N MET A 54 11.14 -4.38 -28.32
CA MET A 54 10.29 -5.31 -29.06
C MET A 54 10.76 -6.74 -28.79
N LYS A 55 9.86 -7.61 -28.32
CA LYS A 55 10.14 -9.05 -28.24
C LYS A 55 10.22 -9.59 -29.66
N LEU A 56 11.43 -9.95 -30.11
CA LEU A 56 11.59 -10.71 -31.34
C LEU A 56 10.94 -12.09 -31.11
N GLN A 57 9.82 -12.36 -31.78
CA GLN A 57 9.29 -13.73 -31.86
C GLN A 57 10.17 -14.49 -32.86
N LEU A 58 10.93 -15.46 -32.36
CA LEU A 58 11.58 -16.50 -33.15
C LEU A 58 10.63 -17.68 -33.33
#